data_AF-A0A4Q7PGI4-F1
#
_entry.id   AF-A0A4Q7PGI4-F1
#
_cell.length_a   1.000
_cell.length_b   1.000
_cell.length_c   1.000
_cell.angle_alpha   90.00
_cell.angle_beta   90.00
_cell.angle_gamma   90.00
#
_symmetry.space_group_name_H-M   'P 1'
#
loop_
_entity.id
_entity.type
_entity.pdbx_description
1 polymer ?
#
loop_
_entity_poly.entity_id
_entity_poly.type
_entity_poly.pdbx_seq_one_letter_code
_entity_poly.pdbx_strand_id
1 'polypeptide(L)'
;MIKKITSSLFVVITLLSCKNENSKKDDKAIDKTEEKSEKAVNDSEEKNIASFSKPDLAAEVKNFITCKKASTTRNECRNSITKVVSQSFNIEEFVDKEKGYVVYDSIRPIIERSAKWENLGPIDENNLNKAVAHANDDGLALIVDTSQSYGHVVMVLPGEPKRSGSWGMALPKVLSLANHSPEKSFHDKTLSYALQKSDEVQVYLRK
;
A
#
# COMPACT_ATOMS: atom_id res chain seq x y z
N MET A 1 22.66 -46.20 -9.25
CA MET A 1 21.45 -46.93 -8.78
C MET A 1 20.33 -45.92 -8.59
N ILE A 2 19.19 -46.19 -9.23
CA ILE A 2 18.03 -45.32 -9.38
C ILE A 2 17.09 -45.51 -8.19
N LYS A 3 16.48 -44.43 -7.69
CA LYS A 3 15.12 -44.50 -7.12
C LYS A 3 14.39 -43.18 -7.34
N LYS A 4 13.59 -43.15 -8.41
CA LYS A 4 12.54 -42.15 -8.65
C LYS A 4 11.32 -42.53 -7.82
N ILE A 5 10.70 -41.56 -7.15
CA ILE A 5 9.37 -41.73 -6.56
C ILE A 5 8.48 -40.65 -7.18
N THR A 6 7.60 -41.11 -8.05
CA THR A 6 6.45 -40.42 -8.61
C THR A 6 5.22 -40.74 -7.76
N SER A 7 4.39 -39.75 -7.43
CA SER A 7 2.98 -39.96 -7.02
C SER A 7 2.24 -38.61 -7.10
N SER A 8 1.48 -38.38 -8.18
CA SER A 8 0.00 -38.40 -8.23
C SER A 8 -0.64 -37.24 -7.44
N LEU A 9 -0.96 -36.10 -8.07
CA LEU A 9 -2.17 -35.81 -8.86
C LEU A 9 -3.49 -36.10 -8.11
N PHE A 10 -4.10 -35.05 -7.56
CA PHE A 10 -5.54 -35.01 -7.29
C PHE A 10 -6.07 -33.62 -7.67
N VAL A 11 -6.88 -33.60 -8.74
CA VAL A 11 -7.70 -32.48 -9.19
C VAL A 11 -9.10 -32.72 -8.65
N VAL A 12 -9.68 -31.74 -7.95
CA VAL A 12 -11.12 -31.70 -7.66
C VAL A 12 -11.63 -30.33 -8.03
N ILE A 13 -12.29 -30.27 -9.18
CA ILE A 13 -13.08 -29.12 -9.65
C ILE A 13 -14.51 -29.37 -9.21
N THR A 14 -15.11 -28.44 -8.46
CA THR A 14 -16.57 -28.34 -8.37
C THR A 14 -16.96 -26.88 -8.59
N LEU A 15 -17.59 -26.63 -9.74
CA LEU A 15 -18.28 -25.41 -10.09
C LEU A 15 -19.75 -25.57 -9.67
N LEU A 16 -20.22 -24.72 -8.76
CA LEU A 16 -21.65 -24.54 -8.50
C LEU A 16 -22.07 -23.16 -9.01
N SER A 17 -22.64 -23.16 -10.21
CA SER A 17 -23.42 -22.07 -10.77
C SER A 17 -24.84 -22.11 -10.21
N CYS A 18 -25.30 -20.99 -9.63
CA CYS A 18 -26.72 -20.68 -9.51
C CYS A 18 -26.96 -19.27 -10.07
N LYS A 19 -27.43 -19.25 -11.32
CA LYS A 19 -27.98 -18.08 -12.02
C LYS A 19 -29.49 -18.10 -11.76
N ASN A 20 -30.05 -17.02 -11.22
CA ASN A 20 -31.49 -16.78 -11.26
C ASN A 20 -31.73 -15.34 -11.73
N GLU A 21 -32.07 -15.23 -13.02
CA GLU A 21 -32.74 -14.07 -13.60
C GLU A 21 -34.24 -14.27 -13.40
N ASN A 22 -34.96 -13.27 -12.89
CA ASN A 22 -36.33 -13.11 -13.32
C ASN A 22 -36.70 -11.63 -13.45
N SER A 23 -37.35 -11.39 -14.59
CA SER A 23 -37.61 -10.12 -15.25
C SER A 23 -39.06 -9.67 -15.08
N LYS A 24 -39.29 -8.39 -15.47
CA LYS A 24 -40.55 -7.71 -15.87
C LYS A 24 -41.27 -6.97 -14.75
N LYS A 25 -41.29 -5.62 -14.80
CA LYS A 25 -42.08 -4.70 -15.66
C LYS A 25 -43.56 -4.67 -15.24
N ASP A 26 -44.05 -3.52 -14.77
CA ASP A 26 -44.85 -2.61 -15.59
C ASP A 26 -45.22 -1.31 -14.83
N ASP A 27 -45.52 -0.30 -15.65
CA ASP A 27 -45.68 1.14 -15.41
C ASP A 27 -46.88 1.56 -14.54
N LYS A 28 -46.76 2.71 -13.85
CA LYS A 28 -47.67 3.87 -14.06
C LYS A 28 -47.28 5.12 -13.28
N ALA A 29 -47.27 6.25 -13.98
CA ALA A 29 -47.19 7.62 -13.46
C ALA A 29 -48.55 8.14 -12.97
N ILE A 30 -48.53 9.10 -12.02
CA ILE A 30 -49.45 10.24 -11.73
C ILE A 30 -48.84 10.93 -10.47
N ASP A 31 -48.14 12.06 -10.60
CA ASP A 31 -48.57 13.48 -10.58
C ASP A 31 -48.79 14.07 -9.16
N LYS A 32 -47.98 15.11 -8.89
CA LYS A 32 -48.06 16.29 -7.99
C LYS A 32 -48.79 16.18 -6.64
N THR A 33 -48.09 16.35 -5.53
CA THR A 33 -47.70 17.61 -4.85
C THR A 33 -48.64 17.87 -3.68
N GLU A 34 -48.10 17.79 -2.46
CA GLU A 34 -48.52 18.63 -1.34
C GLU A 34 -47.34 18.77 -0.37
N GLU A 35 -46.89 20.01 -0.21
CA GLU A 35 -45.96 20.46 0.83
C GLU A 35 -46.64 20.42 2.20
N LYS A 36 -45.84 20.16 3.24
CA LYS A 36 -45.78 20.86 4.55
C LYS A 36 -45.73 19.89 5.75
N SER A 37 -44.55 19.77 6.35
CA SER A 37 -44.33 19.74 7.81
C SER A 37 -42.82 19.79 8.06
N GLU A 38 -42.30 20.87 8.62
CA GLU A 38 -42.05 21.07 10.07
C GLU A 38 -40.60 20.73 10.47
N LYS A 39 -39.90 21.81 10.80
CA LYS A 39 -38.69 21.98 11.63
C LYS A 39 -38.11 20.70 12.25
N ALA A 40 -36.95 20.29 11.72
CA ALA A 40 -35.95 19.55 12.48
C ALA A 40 -34.87 20.52 12.99
N VAL A 41 -34.63 20.45 14.29
CA VAL A 41 -33.60 21.17 15.03
C VAL A 41 -32.24 20.62 14.62
N ASN A 42 -31.43 21.43 13.92
CA ASN A 42 -30.04 21.12 13.66
C ASN A 42 -29.21 21.47 14.90
N ASP A 43 -29.09 20.49 15.79
CA ASP A 43 -28.02 20.46 16.78
C ASP A 43 -26.74 20.08 16.03
N SER A 44 -25.99 21.10 15.61
CA SER A 44 -24.69 20.93 14.96
C SER A 44 -23.65 20.69 16.05
N GLU A 45 -23.54 19.43 16.44
CA GLU A 45 -22.41 18.91 17.18
C GLU A 45 -21.17 19.05 16.30
N GLU A 46 -20.43 20.14 16.51
CA GLU A 46 -19.18 20.48 15.84
C GLU A 46 -18.11 19.46 16.27
N LYS A 47 -18.14 18.31 15.61
CA LYS A 47 -17.13 17.27 15.74
C LYS A 47 -15.81 17.87 15.31
N ASN A 48 -14.92 18.09 16.27
CA ASN A 48 -13.51 18.44 16.04
C ASN A 48 -12.89 17.37 15.14
N ILE A 49 -12.91 17.60 13.83
CA ILE A 49 -12.14 16.82 12.87
C ILE A 49 -10.70 17.27 13.09
N ALA A 50 -9.97 16.48 13.89
CA ALA A 50 -8.54 16.62 14.03
C ALA A 50 -7.95 16.64 12.61
N SER A 51 -7.44 17.81 12.22
CA SER A 51 -6.73 18.01 10.96
C SER A 51 -5.52 17.07 10.97
N PHE A 52 -5.59 16.00 10.20
CA PHE A 52 -4.46 15.09 10.01
C PHE A 52 -3.40 15.82 9.18
N SER A 53 -2.33 16.24 9.83
CA SER A 53 -1.16 16.81 9.14
C SER A 53 -0.43 15.68 8.42
N LYS A 54 -0.17 15.84 7.11
CA LYS A 54 0.76 14.98 6.36
C LYS A 54 2.09 14.89 7.14
N PRO A 55 2.68 13.70 7.33
CA PRO A 55 3.89 13.57 8.14
C PRO A 55 5.06 14.32 7.52
N ASP A 56 5.90 14.90 8.38
CA ASP A 56 7.19 15.44 7.96
C ASP A 56 8.14 14.28 7.63
N LEU A 57 8.20 13.92 6.35
CA LEU A 57 9.04 12.81 5.87
C LEU A 57 10.53 13.03 6.12
N ALA A 58 10.99 14.28 6.18
CA ALA A 58 12.38 14.59 6.50
C ALA A 58 12.68 14.27 7.97
N ALA A 59 11.76 14.63 8.87
CA ALA A 59 11.84 14.25 10.27
C ALA A 59 11.76 12.72 10.44
N GLU A 60 10.88 12.03 9.71
CA GLU A 60 10.77 10.56 9.79
C GLU A 60 12.06 9.84 9.35
N VAL A 61 12.69 10.29 8.26
CA VAL A 61 14.00 9.76 7.84
C VAL A 61 15.07 10.01 8.91
N LYS A 62 15.13 11.23 9.47
CA LYS A 62 16.08 11.57 10.54
C LYS A 62 15.85 10.74 11.80
N ASN A 63 14.60 10.57 12.20
CA ASN A 63 14.19 9.77 13.35
C ASN A 63 14.58 8.30 13.16
N PHE A 64 14.31 7.73 11.98
CA PHE A 64 14.73 6.38 11.65
C PHE A 64 16.24 6.19 11.75
N ILE A 65 17.02 7.08 11.13
CA ILE A 65 18.49 7.04 11.17
C ILE A 65 18.99 7.13 12.62
N THR A 66 18.44 8.04 13.40
CA THR A 66 18.83 8.24 14.80
C THR A 66 18.51 7.01 15.64
N CYS A 67 17.30 6.47 15.48
CA CYS A 67 16.87 5.25 16.16
C CYS A 67 17.79 4.08 15.83
N LYS A 68 18.10 3.84 14.55
CA LYS A 68 19.01 2.76 14.14
C LYS A 68 20.44 2.94 14.64
N LYS A 69 20.92 4.18 14.82
CA LYS A 69 22.26 4.45 15.40
C LYS A 69 22.31 4.23 16.91
N ALA A 70 21.23 4.53 17.62
CA ALA A 70 21.13 4.33 19.07
C ALA A 70 20.77 2.87 19.44
N SER A 71 20.23 2.13 18.48
CA SER A 71 19.74 0.76 18.64
C SER A 71 20.82 -0.20 19.09
N THR A 72 20.52 -0.99 20.12
CA THR A 72 21.45 -2.02 20.64
C THR A 72 21.31 -3.36 19.93
N THR A 73 20.14 -3.59 19.30
CA THR A 73 19.85 -4.83 18.58
C THR A 73 19.55 -4.56 17.11
N ARG A 74 19.59 -5.58 16.25
CA ARG A 74 19.15 -5.41 14.85
C ARG A 74 17.64 -5.13 14.74
N ASN A 75 16.88 -5.50 15.76
CA ASN A 75 15.42 -5.57 15.72
C ASN A 75 14.70 -4.25 16.02
N GLU A 76 15.35 -3.30 16.68
CA GLU A 76 14.71 -2.01 16.98
C GLU A 76 14.54 -1.17 15.70
N CYS A 77 13.51 -0.31 15.72
CA CYS A 77 13.14 0.64 14.67
C CYS A 77 12.69 0.01 13.32
N ARG A 78 12.60 -1.32 13.23
CA ARG A 78 12.22 -2.05 12.01
C ARG A 78 10.76 -1.84 11.59
N ASN A 79 9.96 -1.23 12.44
CA ASN A 79 8.56 -0.88 12.20
C ASN A 79 8.37 0.58 11.77
N SER A 80 9.44 1.31 11.43
CA SER A 80 9.33 2.74 11.12
C SER A 80 8.53 2.99 9.84
N ILE A 81 8.76 2.20 8.78
CA ILE A 81 8.01 2.37 7.52
C ILE A 81 6.53 2.03 7.69
N THR A 82 6.21 0.98 8.44
CA THR A 82 4.82 0.58 8.73
C THR A 82 4.12 1.59 9.61
N LYS A 83 4.82 2.19 10.58
CA LYS A 83 4.32 3.34 11.35
C LYS A 83 3.98 4.51 10.43
N VAL A 84 4.92 4.96 9.59
CA VAL A 84 4.70 6.10 8.69
C VAL A 84 3.51 5.84 7.78
N VAL A 85 3.45 4.67 7.15
CA VAL A 85 2.35 4.30 6.26
C VAL A 85 1.00 4.24 7.01
N SER A 86 0.97 3.60 8.17
CA SER A 86 -0.27 3.49 8.97
C SER A 86 -0.82 4.85 9.38
N GLN A 87 0.07 5.75 9.82
CA GLN A 87 -0.31 7.08 10.27
C GLN A 87 -0.69 8.01 9.12
N SER A 88 0.02 7.93 7.98
CA SER A 88 -0.25 8.78 6.81
C SER A 88 -1.60 8.50 6.18
N PHE A 89 -2.00 7.22 6.15
CA PHE A 89 -3.19 6.76 5.43
C PHE A 89 -4.29 6.27 6.37
N ASN A 90 -4.12 6.42 7.68
CA ASN A 90 -5.04 5.95 8.71
C ASN A 90 -5.47 4.48 8.52
N ILE A 91 -4.48 3.59 8.36
CA ILE A 91 -4.71 2.15 8.17
C ILE A 91 -4.22 1.34 9.36
N GLU A 92 -4.98 0.31 9.72
CA GLU A 92 -4.67 -0.56 10.87
C GLU A 92 -3.97 -1.86 10.47
N GLU A 93 -3.80 -2.12 9.16
CA GLU A 93 -3.27 -3.39 8.63
C GLU A 93 -1.84 -3.69 9.06
N PHE A 94 -1.07 -2.66 9.41
CA PHE A 94 0.29 -2.78 9.91
C PHE A 94 0.41 -2.44 11.41
N VAL A 95 -0.71 -2.33 12.12
CA VAL A 95 -0.77 -2.09 13.56
C VAL A 95 -0.80 -3.42 14.30
N ASP A 96 0.10 -3.58 15.26
CA ASP A 96 0.13 -4.69 16.20
C ASP A 96 -0.36 -4.20 17.56
N LYS A 97 -1.38 -4.84 18.14
CA LYS A 97 -2.03 -4.37 19.38
C LYS A 97 -1.09 -4.34 20.59
N GLU A 98 -0.05 -5.17 20.59
CA GLU A 98 0.88 -5.28 21.71
C GLU A 98 2.18 -4.50 21.43
N LYS A 99 2.63 -4.51 20.17
CA LYS A 99 3.94 -3.99 19.76
C LYS A 99 3.86 -2.65 19.00
N GLY A 100 2.66 -2.09 18.89
CA GLY A 100 2.37 -0.87 18.15
C GLY A 100 2.27 -1.10 16.65
N TYR A 101 3.41 -1.32 15.98
CA TYR A 101 3.45 -1.54 14.52
C TYR A 101 4.27 -2.79 14.18
N VAL A 102 3.83 -3.53 13.16
CA VAL A 102 4.53 -4.71 12.66
C VAL A 102 5.86 -4.32 12.00
N VAL A 103 6.84 -5.22 11.99
CA VAL A 103 8.13 -4.97 11.34
C VAL A 103 8.01 -5.00 9.81
N TYR A 104 8.95 -4.37 9.11
CA TYR A 104 8.91 -4.25 7.65
C TYR A 104 8.82 -5.60 6.91
N ASP A 105 9.44 -6.66 7.44
CA ASP A 105 9.35 -8.04 6.90
C ASP A 105 7.91 -8.54 6.78
N SER A 106 7.01 -8.04 7.63
CA SER A 106 5.61 -8.46 7.66
C SER A 106 4.77 -7.79 6.58
N ILE A 107 5.26 -6.73 5.92
CA ILE A 107 4.49 -5.98 4.91
C ILE A 107 4.06 -6.90 3.77
N ARG A 108 5.03 -7.58 3.13
CA ARG A 108 4.76 -8.48 2.00
C ARG A 108 3.68 -9.54 2.31
N PRO A 109 3.82 -10.38 3.37
CA PRO A 109 2.81 -11.38 3.66
C PRO A 109 1.45 -10.77 4.11
N ILE A 110 1.41 -9.53 4.58
CA ILE A 110 0.15 -8.83 4.87
C ILE A 110 -0.54 -8.40 3.58
N ILE A 111 0.18 -7.70 2.68
CA ILE A 111 -0.41 -7.17 1.45
C ILE A 111 -0.79 -8.28 0.46
N GLU A 112 0.01 -9.35 0.34
CA GLU A 112 -0.27 -10.47 -0.58
C GLU A 112 -1.53 -11.27 -0.21
N ARG A 113 -1.93 -11.28 1.08
CA ARG A 113 -3.12 -12.00 1.56
C ARG A 113 -4.35 -11.12 1.69
N SER A 114 -4.21 -9.81 1.52
CA SER A 114 -5.28 -8.85 1.78
C SER A 114 -6.03 -8.50 0.49
N ALA A 115 -7.37 -8.63 0.52
CA ALA A 115 -8.21 -8.21 -0.59
C ALA A 115 -8.21 -6.67 -0.82
N LYS A 116 -7.72 -5.92 0.17
CA LYS A 116 -7.56 -4.45 0.14
C LYS A 116 -6.37 -4.00 -0.69
N TRP A 117 -5.52 -4.92 -1.14
CA TRP A 117 -4.37 -4.61 -1.98
C TRP A 117 -4.56 -5.20 -3.37
N GLU A 118 -3.98 -4.52 -4.35
CA GLU A 118 -3.88 -4.94 -5.73
C GLU A 118 -2.40 -5.03 -6.09
N ASN A 119 -1.95 -6.20 -6.53
CA ASN A 119 -0.63 -6.34 -7.13
C ASN A 119 -0.75 -6.02 -8.64
N LEU A 120 -0.13 -4.93 -9.08
CA LEU A 120 -0.10 -4.56 -10.50
C LEU A 120 0.91 -5.38 -11.30
N GLY A 121 1.87 -6.02 -10.62
CA GLY A 121 2.94 -6.80 -11.21
C GLY A 121 4.31 -6.10 -11.15
N PRO A 122 5.25 -6.50 -12.03
CA PRO A 122 6.61 -5.98 -12.02
C PRO A 122 6.69 -4.50 -12.42
N ILE A 123 7.88 -3.91 -12.29
CA ILE A 123 8.17 -2.57 -12.80
C ILE A 123 8.02 -2.51 -14.32
N ASP A 124 6.99 -1.80 -14.78
CA ASP A 124 6.87 -1.28 -16.13
C ASP A 124 6.29 0.14 -16.11
N GLU A 125 6.27 0.81 -17.26
CA GLU A 125 5.82 2.20 -17.38
C GLU A 125 4.33 2.36 -16.99
N ASN A 126 3.48 1.42 -17.37
CA ASN A 126 2.05 1.46 -17.07
C ASN A 126 1.79 1.29 -15.57
N ASN A 127 2.44 0.32 -14.93
CA ASN A 127 2.31 0.05 -13.50
C ASN A 127 2.85 1.19 -12.65
N LEU A 128 3.98 1.78 -13.03
CA LEU A 128 4.53 2.96 -12.35
C LEU A 128 3.62 4.17 -12.52
N ASN A 129 3.06 4.40 -13.71
CA ASN A 129 2.13 5.50 -13.95
C ASN A 129 0.85 5.36 -13.11
N LYS A 130 0.30 4.13 -13.00
CA LYS A 130 -0.84 3.85 -12.10
C LYS A 130 -0.49 4.12 -10.64
N ALA A 131 0.68 3.72 -10.18
CA ALA A 131 1.12 3.96 -8.81
C ALA A 131 1.30 5.44 -8.49
N VAL A 132 1.85 6.22 -9.44
CA VAL A 132 2.01 7.67 -9.31
C VAL A 132 0.66 8.36 -9.30
N ALA A 133 -0.24 8.02 -10.24
CA ALA A 133 -1.58 8.57 -10.29
C ALA A 133 -2.34 8.28 -8.97
N HIS A 134 -2.27 7.04 -8.49
CA HIS A 134 -2.85 6.65 -7.22
C HIS A 134 -2.28 7.44 -6.04
N ALA A 135 -0.97 7.67 -5.99
CA ALA A 135 -0.34 8.49 -4.94
C ALA A 135 -0.71 9.98 -5.03
N ASN A 136 -0.87 10.52 -6.25
CA ASN A 136 -1.32 11.88 -6.47
C ASN A 136 -2.77 12.11 -6.01
N ASP A 137 -3.60 11.07 -6.07
CA ASP A 137 -4.98 11.07 -5.57
C ASP A 137 -5.05 10.70 -4.06
N ASP A 138 -3.98 10.98 -3.30
CA ASP A 138 -3.81 10.67 -1.87
C ASP A 138 -3.95 9.17 -1.52
N GLY A 139 -3.80 8.28 -2.51
CA GLY A 139 -3.78 6.83 -2.36
C GLY A 139 -2.41 6.27 -1.92
N LEU A 140 -2.40 5.05 -1.39
CA LEU A 140 -1.20 4.38 -0.93
C LEU A 140 -0.67 3.39 -1.98
N ALA A 141 0.52 3.67 -2.50
CA ALA A 141 1.26 2.75 -3.35
C ALA A 141 2.59 2.35 -2.70
N LEU A 142 2.87 1.04 -2.71
CA LEU A 142 4.12 0.46 -2.25
C LEU A 142 4.83 -0.24 -3.40
N ILE A 143 6.17 -0.18 -3.41
CA ILE A 143 7.00 -0.97 -4.30
C ILE A 143 7.87 -1.86 -3.42
N VAL A 144 7.82 -3.16 -3.69
CA VAL A 144 8.41 -4.21 -2.86
C VAL A 144 9.39 -5.01 -3.70
N ASP A 145 10.64 -5.09 -3.25
CA ASP A 145 11.57 -6.09 -3.75
C ASP A 145 11.17 -7.47 -3.19
N THR A 146 10.89 -8.43 -4.07
CA THR A 146 10.44 -9.77 -3.69
C THR A 146 11.52 -10.85 -3.85
N SER A 147 12.73 -10.44 -4.27
CA SER A 147 13.92 -11.31 -4.45
C SER A 147 14.37 -11.98 -3.15
N GLN A 148 14.04 -11.37 -2.02
CA GLN A 148 14.35 -11.86 -0.68
C GLN A 148 13.09 -11.94 0.17
N SER A 149 13.12 -12.82 1.18
CA SER A 149 12.03 -12.95 2.16
C SER A 149 11.75 -11.66 2.93
N TYR A 150 12.76 -10.80 3.04
CA TYR A 150 12.73 -9.52 3.75
C TYR A 150 13.05 -8.37 2.82
N GLY A 151 12.61 -8.46 1.57
CA GLY A 151 13.00 -7.49 0.56
C GLY A 151 12.58 -6.06 0.92
N HIS A 152 13.33 -5.12 0.37
CA HIS A 152 13.20 -3.71 0.72
C HIS A 152 11.87 -3.15 0.20
N VAL A 153 11.19 -2.37 1.04
CA VAL A 153 9.89 -1.75 0.73
C VAL A 153 10.07 -0.25 0.68
N VAL A 154 9.52 0.36 -0.37
CA VAL A 154 9.45 1.81 -0.51
C VAL A 154 8.01 2.26 -0.70
N MET A 155 7.69 3.44 -0.19
CA MET A 155 6.40 4.10 -0.40
C MET A 155 6.53 5.10 -1.54
N VAL A 156 5.63 5.02 -2.52
CA VAL A 156 5.54 5.99 -3.62
C VAL A 156 5.04 7.31 -3.07
N LEU A 157 5.67 8.42 -3.47
CA LEU A 157 5.28 9.76 -3.07
C LEU A 157 4.54 10.46 -4.23
N PRO A 158 3.57 11.33 -3.92
CA PRO A 158 2.94 12.18 -4.92
C PRO A 158 3.96 13.10 -5.59
N GLY A 159 3.70 13.42 -6.85
CA GLY A 159 4.46 14.33 -7.69
C GLY A 159 4.82 13.73 -9.05
N GLU A 160 5.41 14.58 -9.89
CA GLU A 160 5.81 14.19 -11.24
C GLU A 160 6.97 13.17 -11.22
N PRO A 161 6.86 12.06 -11.99
CA PRO A 161 7.96 11.12 -12.19
C PRO A 161 9.17 11.81 -12.81
N LYS A 162 10.38 11.37 -12.42
CA LYS A 162 11.63 11.90 -12.98
C LYS A 162 12.33 10.84 -13.83
N ARG A 163 12.88 11.26 -14.96
CA ARG A 163 13.63 10.40 -15.87
C ARG A 163 14.85 9.80 -15.16
N SER A 164 14.95 8.47 -15.15
CA SER A 164 16.14 7.76 -14.68
C SER A 164 17.02 7.37 -15.86
N GLY A 165 18.30 7.77 -15.81
CA GLY A 165 19.29 7.36 -16.79
C GLY A 165 19.59 5.86 -16.72
N SER A 166 19.67 5.29 -15.50
CA SER A 166 20.03 3.89 -15.31
C SER A 166 18.91 2.91 -15.68
N TRP A 167 17.64 3.33 -15.59
CA TRP A 167 16.50 2.46 -15.88
C TRP A 167 15.88 2.70 -17.26
N GLY A 168 16.27 3.79 -17.93
CA GLY A 168 15.75 4.09 -19.25
C GLY A 168 14.27 4.52 -19.27
N MET A 169 13.66 4.86 -18.12
CA MET A 169 12.26 5.29 -18.00
C MET A 169 12.07 6.37 -16.93
N ALA A 170 10.88 6.96 -16.84
CA ALA A 170 10.49 7.84 -15.75
C ALA A 170 10.13 7.04 -14.50
N LEU A 171 10.61 7.46 -13.33
CA LEU A 171 10.43 6.76 -12.06
C LEU A 171 9.79 7.68 -11.01
N PRO A 172 8.93 7.13 -10.14
CA PRO A 172 8.36 7.89 -9.03
C PRO A 172 9.44 8.32 -8.05
N LYS A 173 9.13 9.38 -7.32
CA LYS A 173 9.83 9.69 -6.07
C LYS A 173 9.31 8.77 -4.97
N VAL A 174 10.19 8.39 -4.04
CA VAL A 174 9.84 7.44 -2.99
C VAL A 174 10.37 7.86 -1.62
N LEU A 175 9.72 7.36 -0.57
CA LEU A 175 10.28 7.23 0.78
C LEU A 175 10.92 5.85 0.91
N SER A 176 12.18 5.82 1.34
CA SER A 176 12.98 4.61 1.52
C SER A 176 13.65 4.63 2.89
N LEU A 177 13.30 3.68 3.76
CA LEU A 177 13.92 3.50 5.08
C LEU A 177 14.75 2.21 5.09
N ALA A 178 16.05 2.33 4.85
CA ALA A 178 16.94 1.21 4.59
C ALA A 178 17.45 0.57 5.89
N ASN A 179 16.84 -0.56 6.29
CA ASN A 179 17.14 -1.24 7.57
C ASN A 179 18.59 -1.73 7.74
N HIS A 180 19.30 -2.02 6.65
CA HIS A 180 20.69 -2.50 6.68
C HIS A 180 21.74 -1.41 6.44
N SER A 181 21.31 -0.25 5.95
CA SER A 181 22.17 0.91 5.71
C SER A 181 21.37 2.18 6.02
N PRO A 182 21.06 2.44 7.30
CA PRO A 182 20.13 3.50 7.70
C PRO A 182 20.49 4.86 7.12
N GLU A 183 21.78 5.17 7.02
CA GLU A 183 22.33 6.41 6.43
C GLU A 183 21.97 6.61 4.95
N LYS A 184 21.58 5.55 4.24
CA LYS A 184 21.09 5.61 2.86
C LYS A 184 19.59 5.86 2.77
N SER A 185 18.89 5.98 3.90
CA SER A 185 17.47 6.30 3.91
C SER A 185 17.23 7.71 3.38
N PHE A 186 16.12 7.91 2.67
CA PHE A 186 15.79 9.19 2.06
C PHE A 186 14.29 9.32 1.82
N HIS A 187 13.87 10.55 1.57
CA HIS A 187 12.62 10.87 0.89
C HIS A 187 12.93 11.68 -0.37
N ASP A 188 11.98 11.76 -1.30
CA ASP A 188 12.03 12.62 -2.51
C ASP A 188 13.10 12.28 -3.58
N LYS A 189 13.81 11.14 -3.47
CA LYS A 189 14.65 10.63 -4.59
C LYS A 189 13.90 9.59 -5.41
N THR A 190 14.34 9.37 -6.65
CA THR A 190 13.72 8.39 -7.54
C THR A 190 13.90 6.96 -7.05
N LEU A 191 12.98 6.07 -7.42
CA LEU A 191 13.00 4.64 -7.10
C LEU A 191 14.36 3.96 -7.31
N SER A 192 15.09 4.35 -8.36
CA SER A 192 16.41 3.80 -8.69
C SER A 192 17.50 4.04 -7.64
N TYR A 193 17.27 4.93 -6.66
CA TYR A 193 18.18 5.11 -5.52
C TYR A 193 17.94 4.07 -4.41
N ALA A 194 16.76 3.44 -4.37
CA ALA A 194 16.40 2.47 -3.35
C ALA A 194 16.52 1.03 -3.83
N LEU A 195 16.15 0.75 -5.08
CA LEU A 195 16.04 -0.59 -5.62
C LEU A 195 16.83 -0.74 -6.93
N GLN A 196 17.22 -1.98 -7.23
CA GLN A 196 17.74 -2.36 -8.54
C GLN A 196 16.59 -2.74 -9.46
N LYS A 197 16.78 -2.58 -10.78
CA LYS A 197 15.78 -2.99 -11.76
C LYS A 197 15.76 -4.52 -11.80
N SER A 198 14.60 -5.12 -11.53
CA SER A 198 14.38 -6.57 -11.55
C SER A 198 12.89 -6.84 -11.72
N ASP A 199 12.54 -7.96 -12.35
CA ASP A 199 11.16 -8.47 -12.41
C ASP A 199 10.66 -8.89 -11.02
N GLU A 200 11.56 -9.06 -10.05
CA GLU A 200 11.20 -9.32 -8.65
C GLU A 200 10.80 -8.05 -7.90
N VAL A 201 10.92 -6.86 -8.49
CA VAL A 201 10.41 -5.62 -7.91
C VAL A 201 8.96 -5.40 -8.36
N GLN A 202 8.03 -5.49 -7.41
CA GLN A 202 6.60 -5.55 -7.65
C GLN A 202 5.89 -4.30 -7.13
N VAL A 203 4.86 -3.85 -7.84
CA VAL A 203 4.07 -2.64 -7.53
C VAL A 203 2.73 -3.04 -6.91
N TYR A 204 2.41 -2.46 -5.76
CA TYR A 204 1.18 -2.70 -5.03
C TYR A 204 0.42 -1.40 -4.79
N LEU A 205 -0.88 -1.41 -5.07
CA LEU A 205 -1.81 -0.33 -4.71
C LEU A 205 -2.71 -0.79 -3.58
N ARG A 206 -3.07 0.14 -2.69
CA ARG A 206 -4.13 -0.09 -1.72
C ARG A 206 -5.46 0.43 -2.27
N LYS A 207 -6.48 -0.42 -2.33
CA LYS A 207 -7.82 -0.11 -2.84
C LYS A 207 -8.63 0.77 -1.89
#